data_AF-A0A5B1BB74-F1
#
_entry.id   AF-A0A5B1BB74-F1
#
_cell.length_a   1.000
_cell.length_b   1.000
_cell.length_c   1.000
_cell.angle_alpha   90.00
_cell.angle_beta   90.00
_cell.angle_gamma   90.00
#
_symmetry.space_group_name_H-M   'P 1'
#
loop_
_entity.id
_entity.type
_entity.pdbx_description
1 polymer ?
#
loop_
_entity_poly.entity_id
_entity_poly.type
_entity_poly.pdbx_seq_one_letter_code
_entity_poly.pdbx_strand_id
1 'polypeptide(L)'
;MKTNKINILVILIAIISFASCEKEETNLEPLSVEAEIAEFENFIKESGSDEGDGGNSGEQVSNCTIDGLFDRVTRIGHFVGVNGSVSQYGADASATWTINGTVFIPRRPTFININNHISQPGTIEVCFTVVSTDCGTVKKCSPIDFQG
;
A
#
# COMPACT_ATOMS: atom_id res chain seq x y z
N MET A 1 -14.22 -64.99 43.79
CA MET A 1 -12.94 -64.96 44.53
C MET A 1 -11.79 -65.18 43.54
N LYS A 2 -10.85 -64.22 43.51
CA LYS A 2 -9.40 -64.37 43.28
C LYS A 2 -8.93 -64.90 41.90
N THR A 3 -8.45 -63.99 41.03
CA THR A 3 -7.00 -63.69 40.71
C THR A 3 -6.33 -64.78 39.86
N ASN A 4 -5.55 -64.55 38.81
CA ASN A 4 -4.66 -63.47 38.42
C ASN A 4 -4.52 -63.50 36.88
N LYS A 5 -4.47 -62.33 36.22
CA LYS A 5 -3.90 -62.24 34.87
C LYS A 5 -2.43 -61.85 35.00
N ILE A 6 -1.60 -62.68 34.41
CA ILE A 6 -0.15 -62.71 34.50
C ILE A 6 0.45 -61.51 33.76
N ASN A 7 1.39 -60.89 34.44
CA ASN A 7 2.23 -59.79 33.99
C ASN A 7 3.41 -60.40 33.21
N ILE A 8 3.48 -60.22 31.89
CA ILE A 8 4.70 -60.48 31.12
C ILE A 8 5.01 -59.27 30.25
N LEU A 9 5.93 -58.50 30.80
CA LEU A 9 6.82 -57.55 30.16
C LEU A 9 7.73 -58.31 29.18
N VAL A 10 7.61 -58.09 27.87
CA VAL A 10 8.70 -58.29 26.92
C VAL A 10 8.77 -57.08 26.00
N ILE A 11 9.89 -56.37 26.16
CA ILE A 11 10.36 -55.22 25.41
C ILE A 11 10.73 -55.67 23.99
N LEU A 12 10.23 -54.95 22.97
CA LEU A 12 10.85 -54.94 21.65
C LEU A 12 10.89 -53.50 21.13
N ILE A 13 12.11 -52.96 21.20
CA ILE A 13 12.54 -51.69 20.64
C ILE A 13 12.50 -51.83 19.12
N ALA A 14 11.73 -50.97 18.45
CA ALA A 14 11.87 -50.70 17.01
C ALA A 14 11.98 -49.19 16.81
N ILE A 15 13.22 -48.77 16.60
CA ILE A 15 13.61 -47.43 16.17
C ILE A 15 13.21 -47.31 14.69
N ILE A 16 12.25 -46.44 14.37
CA ILE A 16 12.07 -45.85 13.04
C ILE A 16 11.76 -44.38 13.31
N SER A 17 12.79 -43.55 13.41
CA SER A 17 13.22 -42.65 12.34
C SER A 17 12.15 -41.61 11.99
N PHE A 18 12.34 -40.42 12.58
CA PHE A 18 11.97 -39.10 12.08
C PHE A 18 11.13 -39.08 10.79
N ALA A 19 9.81 -39.00 10.95
CA ALA A 19 9.02 -38.12 10.12
C ALA A 19 8.69 -36.92 11.01
N SER A 20 9.66 -36.01 11.10
CA SER A 20 9.41 -34.63 11.50
C SER A 20 8.37 -34.09 10.51
N CYS A 21 7.08 -34.21 10.84
CA CYS A 21 6.13 -33.20 10.42
C CYS A 21 6.36 -32.01 11.36
N GLU A 22 7.52 -31.37 11.20
CA GLU A 22 7.57 -29.92 11.26
C GLU A 22 6.54 -29.48 10.22
N LYS A 23 5.32 -29.23 10.71
CA LYS A 23 4.55 -28.15 10.15
C LYS A 23 5.46 -26.95 10.27
N GLU A 24 6.16 -26.69 9.19
CA GLU A 24 6.63 -25.37 8.83
C GLU A 24 5.35 -24.54 8.73
N GLU A 25 4.84 -24.12 9.89
CA GLU A 25 4.09 -22.89 10.01
C GLU A 25 5.06 -21.83 9.50
N THR A 26 5.02 -21.64 8.20
CA THR A 26 5.43 -20.39 7.59
C THR A 26 4.64 -19.36 8.37
N ASN A 27 5.31 -18.75 9.34
CA ASN A 27 4.94 -17.48 9.94
C ASN A 27 4.95 -16.48 8.78
N LEU A 28 3.91 -16.54 7.96
CA LEU A 28 3.40 -15.40 7.25
C LEU A 28 2.93 -14.50 8.37
N GLU A 29 3.85 -13.69 8.90
CA GLU A 29 3.48 -12.53 9.69
C GLU A 29 2.32 -11.88 8.94
N PRO A 30 1.18 -11.60 9.60
CA PRO A 30 0.14 -10.84 8.95
C PRO A 30 0.78 -9.52 8.54
N LEU A 31 1.06 -9.35 7.23
CA LEU A 31 1.58 -8.10 6.68
C LEU A 31 0.79 -6.97 7.31
N SER A 32 1.48 -6.15 8.11
CA SER A 32 0.83 -5.07 8.83
C SER A 32 0.25 -4.10 7.80
N VAL A 33 -0.82 -3.41 8.17
CA VAL A 33 -1.44 -2.37 7.33
C VAL A 33 -0.37 -1.37 6.86
N GLU A 34 0.60 -1.08 7.72
CA GLU A 34 1.74 -0.22 7.49
C GLU A 34 2.70 -0.77 6.43
N ALA A 35 2.89 -2.10 6.36
CA ALA A 35 3.75 -2.72 5.35
C ALA A 35 3.14 -2.59 3.94
N GLU A 36 1.83 -2.82 3.80
CA GLU A 36 1.14 -2.63 2.52
C GLU A 36 1.07 -1.14 2.11
N ILE A 37 0.91 -0.22 3.08
CA ILE A 37 1.03 1.21 2.82
C ILE A 37 2.43 1.56 2.31
N ALA A 38 3.48 1.03 2.94
CA ALA A 38 4.85 1.27 2.52
C ALA A 38 5.14 0.69 1.13
N GLU A 39 4.57 -0.49 0.81
CA GLU A 39 4.64 -1.08 -0.52
C GLU A 39 4.01 -0.15 -1.57
N PHE A 40 2.83 0.41 -1.27
CA PHE A 40 2.18 1.34 -2.17
C PHE A 40 2.98 2.64 -2.34
N GLU A 41 3.56 3.18 -1.28
CA GLU A 41 4.46 4.35 -1.37
C GLU A 41 5.68 4.07 -2.25
N ASN A 42 6.26 2.87 -2.16
CA ASN A 42 7.37 2.47 -3.02
C ASN A 42 6.93 2.30 -4.47
N PHE A 43 5.76 1.69 -4.71
CA PHE A 43 5.19 1.56 -6.04
C PHE A 43 5.04 2.91 -6.75
N ILE A 44 4.50 3.92 -6.06
CA ILE A 44 4.36 5.26 -6.65
C ILE A 44 5.74 5.83 -7.03
N LYS A 45 6.74 5.71 -6.15
CA LYS A 45 8.09 6.22 -6.42
C LYS A 45 8.72 5.55 -7.63
N GLU A 46 8.60 4.23 -7.73
CA GLU A 46 9.09 3.45 -8.88
C GLU A 46 8.33 3.82 -10.16
N SER A 47 7.02 3.98 -10.09
CA SER A 47 6.17 4.27 -11.26
C SER A 47 6.38 5.68 -11.83
N GLY A 48 6.89 6.62 -11.04
CA GLY A 48 7.19 7.97 -11.49
C GLY A 48 8.68 8.25 -11.66
N SER A 49 9.55 7.24 -11.53
CA SER A 49 11.00 7.37 -11.77
C SER A 49 11.36 6.83 -13.14
N ASP A 50 11.02 7.56 -14.21
CA ASP A 50 11.78 7.42 -15.46
C ASP A 50 13.16 8.03 -15.20
N GLU A 51 14.22 7.29 -15.54
CA GLU A 51 15.63 7.61 -15.28
C GLU A 51 15.96 9.11 -15.52
N GLY A 52 16.11 9.86 -14.43
CA GLY A 52 16.41 11.29 -14.42
C GLY A 52 17.56 11.58 -13.46
N ASP A 53 18.70 11.88 -14.05
CA ASP A 53 20.04 12.07 -13.50
C ASP A 53 20.14 12.93 -12.23
N GLY A 54 21.16 12.64 -11.43
CA GLY A 54 21.48 13.35 -10.19
C GLY A 54 21.76 14.83 -10.42
N GLY A 55 20.84 15.69 -9.97
CA GLY A 55 20.94 17.14 -10.09
C GLY A 55 21.08 17.84 -8.75
N ASN A 56 22.31 18.19 -8.41
CA ASN A 56 22.82 19.29 -7.58
C ASN A 56 21.85 20.11 -6.68
N SER A 57 22.25 20.28 -5.42
CA SER A 57 21.65 21.19 -4.44
C SER A 57 21.92 22.66 -4.79
N GLY A 58 20.97 23.29 -5.46
CA GLY A 58 20.98 24.74 -5.70
C GLY A 58 19.62 25.16 -6.25
N GLU A 59 18.83 25.85 -5.42
CA GLU A 59 17.51 26.41 -5.75
C GLU A 59 16.46 25.34 -6.11
N GLN A 60 15.54 25.03 -5.18
CA GLN A 60 14.37 24.19 -5.51
C GLN A 60 13.52 24.94 -6.53
N VAL A 61 13.76 24.70 -7.82
CA VAL A 61 12.84 25.10 -8.87
C VAL A 61 11.58 24.25 -8.69
N SER A 62 10.47 24.90 -8.34
CA SER A 62 9.19 24.23 -8.13
C SER A 62 8.77 23.51 -9.43
N ASN A 63 8.59 22.19 -9.37
CA ASN A 63 8.07 21.43 -10.50
C ASN A 63 6.55 21.49 -10.45
N CYS A 64 5.95 22.26 -11.35
CA CYS A 64 4.51 22.49 -11.40
C CYS A 64 3.72 21.43 -12.20
N THR A 65 4.31 20.26 -12.44
CA THR A 65 3.66 19.17 -13.19
C THR A 65 3.25 18.04 -12.26
N ILE A 66 2.11 17.40 -12.57
CA ILE A 66 1.69 16.14 -11.93
C ILE A 66 1.85 15.04 -12.97
N ASP A 67 2.80 14.14 -12.75
CA ASP A 67 3.22 13.10 -13.72
C ASP A 67 2.19 11.97 -13.89
N GLY A 68 1.04 12.06 -13.23
CA GLY A 68 -0.03 11.10 -13.32
C GLY A 68 -0.67 10.84 -11.97
N LEU A 69 -1.79 10.11 -12.00
CA LEU A 69 -2.30 9.41 -10.83
C LEU A 69 -1.98 7.92 -11.03
N PHE A 70 -1.44 7.29 -10.01
CA PHE A 70 -1.12 5.87 -9.99
C PHE A 70 -2.10 5.17 -9.06
N ASP A 71 -2.77 4.15 -9.55
CA ASP A 71 -3.67 3.34 -8.73
C ASP A 71 -3.23 1.88 -8.63
N ARG A 72 -3.52 1.26 -7.49
CA ARG A 72 -3.23 -0.15 -7.25
C ARG A 72 -4.23 -0.74 -6.28
N VAL A 73 -4.73 -1.92 -6.60
CA VAL A 73 -5.49 -2.75 -5.68
C VAL A 73 -4.50 -3.60 -4.87
N THR A 74 -4.54 -3.46 -3.55
CA THR A 74 -3.81 -4.30 -2.60
C THR A 74 -4.82 -5.10 -1.77
N ARG A 75 -4.33 -5.93 -0.83
CA ARG A 75 -5.20 -6.72 0.04
C ARG A 75 -6.01 -5.84 0.99
N ILE A 76 -5.47 -4.69 1.41
CA ILE A 76 -6.15 -3.75 2.33
C ILE A 76 -6.97 -2.65 1.62
N GLY A 77 -7.01 -2.64 0.29
CA GLY A 77 -7.87 -1.73 -0.48
C GLY A 77 -7.29 -1.26 -1.81
N HIS A 78 -8.02 -0.38 -2.46
CA HIS A 78 -7.69 0.27 -3.73
C HIS A 78 -7.15 1.67 -3.44
N PHE A 79 -5.86 1.84 -3.65
CA PHE A 79 -5.18 3.10 -3.44
C PHE A 79 -5.01 3.87 -4.74
N VAL A 80 -5.01 5.19 -4.63
CA VAL A 80 -4.63 6.12 -5.69
C VAL A 80 -3.65 7.14 -5.11
N GLY A 81 -2.55 7.39 -5.81
CA GLY A 81 -1.52 8.33 -5.36
C GLY A 81 -0.82 9.08 -6.48
N VAL A 82 0.05 10.00 -6.09
CA VAL A 82 0.89 10.80 -6.97
C VAL A 82 2.36 10.65 -6.62
N ASN A 83 3.22 10.68 -7.63
CA ASN A 83 4.66 10.71 -7.39
C ASN A 83 5.13 12.08 -6.91
N GLY A 84 6.15 12.05 -6.05
CA GLY A 84 6.75 13.25 -5.46
C GLY A 84 6.02 13.75 -4.22
N SER A 85 6.71 14.62 -3.49
CA SER A 85 6.18 15.30 -2.31
C SER A 85 5.34 16.51 -2.72
N VAL A 86 4.30 16.84 -1.96
CA VAL A 86 3.54 18.10 -2.15
C VAL A 86 4.45 19.33 -2.08
N SER A 87 5.52 19.27 -1.28
CA SER A 87 6.50 20.36 -1.18
C SER A 87 7.28 20.64 -2.47
N GLN A 88 7.20 19.78 -3.49
CA GLN A 88 7.81 20.03 -4.80
C GLN A 88 7.14 21.18 -5.55
N TYR A 89 5.90 21.53 -5.18
CA TYR A 89 5.12 22.61 -5.76
C TYR A 89 5.36 23.96 -5.06
N GLY A 90 6.16 24.01 -4.01
CA GLY A 90 6.41 25.21 -3.19
C GLY A 90 6.30 24.91 -1.69
N ALA A 91 6.89 25.77 -0.87
CA ALA A 91 6.90 25.60 0.60
C ALA A 91 5.52 25.80 1.25
N ASP A 92 4.63 26.53 0.58
CA ASP A 92 3.25 26.81 1.00
C ASP A 92 2.22 25.88 0.33
N ALA A 93 2.68 24.84 -0.39
CA ALA A 93 1.83 23.97 -1.16
C ALA A 93 0.83 23.20 -0.29
N SER A 94 -0.44 23.21 -0.71
CA SER A 94 -1.54 22.48 -0.08
C SER A 94 -2.20 21.55 -1.08
N ALA A 95 -2.41 20.30 -0.70
CA ALA A 95 -2.99 19.27 -1.56
C ALA A 95 -4.41 18.90 -1.12
N THR A 96 -5.28 18.67 -2.11
CA THR A 96 -6.65 18.21 -1.91
C THR A 96 -6.96 17.05 -2.86
N TRP A 97 -7.65 16.04 -2.34
CA TRP A 97 -8.17 14.93 -3.13
C TRP A 97 -9.68 15.06 -3.31
N THR A 98 -10.18 14.69 -4.48
CA THR A 98 -11.61 14.57 -4.71
C THR A 98 -11.97 13.25 -5.37
N ILE A 99 -13.09 12.64 -4.96
CA ILE A 99 -13.71 11.50 -5.65
C ILE A 99 -15.10 11.94 -6.10
N ASN A 100 -15.39 11.89 -7.40
CA ASN A 100 -16.64 12.38 -8.01
C ASN A 100 -16.99 13.81 -7.55
N GLY A 101 -15.98 14.69 -7.48
CA GLY A 101 -16.13 16.08 -7.02
C GLY A 101 -16.29 16.27 -5.51
N THR A 102 -16.43 15.21 -4.72
CA THR A 102 -16.48 15.31 -3.24
C THR A 102 -15.07 15.40 -2.68
N VAL A 103 -14.79 16.36 -1.80
CA VAL A 103 -13.47 16.59 -1.19
C VAL A 103 -13.19 15.60 -0.07
N PHE A 104 -11.97 15.07 -0.04
CA PHE A 104 -11.47 14.20 1.01
C PHE A 104 -10.14 14.71 1.57
N ILE A 105 -10.01 14.67 2.90
CA ILE A 105 -8.77 14.99 3.60
C ILE A 105 -8.02 13.68 3.80
N PRO A 106 -6.90 13.45 3.07
CA PRO A 106 -6.18 12.21 3.20
C PRO A 106 -5.37 12.18 4.50
N ARG A 107 -5.11 10.99 5.04
CA ARG A 107 -4.13 10.83 6.13
C ARG A 107 -2.70 11.08 5.66
N ARG A 108 -2.44 10.80 4.38
CA ARG A 108 -1.14 10.97 3.72
C ARG A 108 -1.35 11.85 2.50
N PRO A 109 -0.67 12.99 2.36
CA PRO A 109 -1.01 13.97 1.34
C PRO A 109 -0.86 13.44 -0.10
N THR A 110 0.01 12.45 -0.31
CA THR A 110 0.36 11.90 -1.62
C THR A 110 -0.55 10.76 -2.09
N PHE A 111 -1.45 10.23 -1.25
CA PHE A 111 -2.37 9.18 -1.66
C PHE A 111 -3.63 9.05 -0.81
N ILE A 112 -4.64 8.37 -1.37
CA ILE A 112 -5.89 7.99 -0.71
C ILE A 112 -6.18 6.50 -0.89
N ASN A 113 -6.97 5.94 0.03
CA ASN A 113 -7.61 4.63 -0.13
C ASN A 113 -9.09 4.86 -0.49
N ILE A 114 -9.49 4.49 -1.71
CA ILE A 114 -10.85 4.71 -2.24
C ILE A 114 -11.89 3.92 -1.43
N ASN A 115 -11.55 2.72 -0.94
CA ASN A 115 -12.49 1.87 -0.20
C ASN A 115 -13.04 2.52 1.07
N ASN A 116 -12.34 3.53 1.62
CA ASN A 116 -12.81 4.28 2.78
C ASN A 116 -13.93 5.28 2.44
N HIS A 117 -14.20 5.49 1.16
CA HIS A 117 -15.04 6.59 0.67
C HIS A 117 -16.14 6.10 -0.29
N ILE A 118 -15.88 5.03 -1.04
CA ILE A 118 -16.80 4.45 -2.02
C ILE A 118 -16.99 2.97 -1.69
N SER A 119 -18.24 2.50 -1.76
CA SER A 119 -18.60 1.10 -1.49
C SER A 119 -19.30 0.40 -2.66
N GLN A 120 -19.69 1.16 -3.69
CA GLN A 120 -20.36 0.62 -4.86
C GLN A 120 -19.39 0.57 -6.04
N PRO A 121 -19.30 -0.57 -6.76
CA PRO A 121 -18.44 -0.68 -7.92
C PRO A 121 -18.90 0.24 -9.05
N GLY A 122 -17.95 0.68 -9.87
CA GLY A 122 -18.17 1.52 -11.04
C GLY A 122 -17.00 2.47 -11.32
N THR A 123 -17.08 3.16 -12.45
CA THR A 123 -16.09 4.18 -12.81
C THR A 123 -16.30 5.43 -11.97
N ILE A 124 -15.27 5.83 -11.23
CA ILE A 124 -15.22 7.06 -10.44
C ILE A 124 -14.16 8.00 -11.02
N GLU A 125 -14.35 9.30 -10.86
CA GLU A 125 -13.33 10.29 -11.17
C GLU A 125 -12.56 10.64 -9.89
N VAL A 126 -11.25 10.36 -9.89
CA VAL A 126 -10.36 10.76 -8.79
C VAL A 126 -9.51 11.93 -9.27
N CYS A 127 -9.47 13.01 -8.50
CA CYS A 127 -8.60 14.15 -8.79
C CYS A 127 -7.68 14.47 -7.62
N PHE A 128 -6.46 14.83 -7.96
CA PHE A 128 -5.49 15.45 -7.07
C PHE A 128 -5.32 16.91 -7.50
N THR A 129 -5.42 17.82 -6.55
CA THR A 129 -5.23 19.26 -6.77
C THR A 129 -4.21 19.79 -5.79
N VAL A 130 -3.24 20.56 -6.27
CA VAL A 130 -2.29 21.30 -5.42
C VAL A 130 -2.43 22.78 -5.69
N VAL A 131 -2.41 23.55 -4.62
CA VAL A 131 -2.39 25.02 -4.66
C VAL A 131 -1.12 25.51 -3.96
N SER A 132 -0.36 26.38 -4.60
CA SER A 132 0.82 27.04 -4.04
C SER A 132 1.03 28.42 -4.66
N THR A 133 1.85 29.26 -4.01
CA THR A 133 2.23 30.55 -4.57
C THR A 133 3.07 30.38 -5.84
N ASP A 134 3.93 29.36 -5.90
CA ASP A 134 4.86 29.16 -7.01
C ASP A 134 4.19 28.59 -8.27
N CYS A 135 3.27 27.65 -8.10
CA CYS A 135 2.65 26.91 -9.20
C CYS A 135 1.18 27.29 -9.46
N GLY A 136 0.61 28.19 -8.65
CA GLY A 136 -0.81 28.51 -8.71
C GLY A 136 -1.66 27.30 -8.34
N THR A 137 -2.57 26.88 -9.21
CA THR A 137 -3.38 25.66 -9.02
C THR A 137 -3.07 24.65 -10.11
N VAL A 138 -2.57 23.49 -9.72
CA VAL A 138 -2.32 22.35 -10.60
C VAL A 138 -3.28 21.22 -10.25
N LYS A 139 -3.87 20.59 -11.25
CA LYS A 139 -4.90 19.55 -11.06
C LYS A 139 -4.70 18.42 -12.06
N LYS A 140 -4.78 17.18 -11.56
CA LYS A 140 -4.82 15.97 -12.38
C LYS A 140 -6.02 15.13 -11.97
N CYS A 141 -6.80 14.69 -12.93
CA CYS A 141 -7.88 13.72 -12.73
C CYS A 141 -7.61 12.46 -13.55
N SER A 142 -8.05 11.33 -13.03
CA SER A 142 -8.06 10.05 -13.74
C SER A 142 -9.38 9.32 -13.48
N PRO A 143 -10.00 8.72 -14.51
CA PRO A 143 -11.07 7.75 -14.30
C PRO A 143 -10.46 6.47 -13.69
N ILE A 144 -11.05 5.99 -12.60
CA ILE A 144 -10.66 4.75 -11.93
C ILE A 144 -11.85 3.79 -11.97
N ASP A 145 -11.63 2.57 -12.44
CA ASP A 145 -12.64 1.53 -12.42
C ASP A 145 -12.62 0.80 -11.07
N PHE A 146 -13.48 1.21 -10.14
CA PHE A 146 -13.51 0.68 -8.78
C PHE A 146 -14.37 -0.60 -8.74
N GLN A 147 -13.78 -1.71 -8.28
CA GLN A 147 -14.43 -3.03 -8.32
C GLN A 147 -15.14 -3.44 -7.03
N GLY A 148 -15.01 -2.67 -5.93
CA GLY A 148 -15.54 -3.02 -4.62
C GLY A 148 -14.54 -3.77 -3.76
#